data_AF-A0AAU7YVU6-F1
#
_entry.id   AF-A0AAU7YVU6-F1
#
_cell.length_a   1.000
_cell.length_b   1.000
_cell.length_c   1.000
_cell.angle_alpha   90.00
_cell.angle_beta   90.00
_cell.angle_gamma   90.00
#
_symmetry.space_group_name_H-M   'P 1'
#
loop_
_entity.id
_entity.type
_entity.pdbx_description
1 polymer ?
#
loop_
_entity_poly.entity_id
_entity_poly.type
_entity_poly.pdbx_seq_one_letter_code
_entity_poly.pdbx_strand_id
1 'polypeptide(L)'
;MWLRPHDPTRPVTTLKTAWKNVRKNAGVTGRWHDHRHTIIAELAENGAGEETIREIVGHVSKEVLRDYLHVRMKAKRDALEKIVTKSSEQKRS
;
A
#
# COMPACT_ATOMS: atom_id res chain seq x y z
N MET A 1 5.33 18.17 -12.36
CA MET A 1 4.31 18.44 -13.41
C MET A 1 3.85 17.10 -13.96
N TRP A 2 2.56 16.81 -13.81
CA TRP A 2 1.96 15.47 -13.83
C TRP A 2 1.84 14.86 -15.24
N LEU A 3 2.13 13.55 -15.34
CA LEU A 3 1.91 12.73 -16.53
C LEU A 3 0.41 12.57 -16.80
N ARG A 4 -0.17 13.46 -17.61
CA ARG A 4 -1.40 13.18 -18.35
C ARG A 4 -1.01 12.80 -19.78
N PRO A 5 -1.43 11.63 -20.32
CA PRO A 5 -1.31 11.37 -21.74
C PRO A 5 -2.16 12.40 -22.48
N HIS A 6 -1.52 13.24 -23.29
CA HIS A 6 -2.19 14.27 -24.10
C HIS A 6 -2.96 13.65 -25.29
N ASP A 7 -2.81 12.35 -25.54
CA ASP A 7 -3.41 11.65 -26.68
C ASP A 7 -3.67 10.17 -26.31
N PRO A 8 -4.94 9.71 -26.31
CA PRO A 8 -5.31 8.32 -25.99
C PRO A 8 -4.91 7.31 -27.08
N THR A 9 -4.48 7.77 -28.27
CA THR A 9 -4.07 6.90 -29.38
C THR A 9 -2.58 6.56 -29.35
N ARG A 10 -1.80 7.21 -28.48
CA ARG A 10 -0.35 7.02 -28.40
C ARG A 10 0.02 6.19 -27.17
N PRO A 11 0.59 4.98 -27.34
CA PRO A 11 1.01 4.17 -26.21
C PRO A 11 2.09 4.89 -25.40
N VAL A 12 1.95 4.86 -24.08
CA VAL A 12 2.88 5.54 -23.16
C VAL A 12 4.21 4.79 -23.15
N THR A 13 5.21 5.32 -23.85
CA THR A 13 6.58 4.74 -23.91
C THR A 13 7.48 5.22 -22.76
N THR A 14 7.05 6.23 -22.01
CA THR A 14 7.92 7.06 -21.15
C THR A 14 7.91 6.68 -19.68
N LEU A 15 7.18 5.63 -19.27
CA LEU A 15 7.05 5.23 -17.84
C LEU A 15 8.40 4.96 -17.18
N LYS A 16 9.33 4.30 -17.88
CA LYS A 16 10.69 4.02 -17.38
C LYS A 16 11.51 5.30 -17.19
N THR A 17 11.36 6.27 -18.09
CA THR A 17 12.04 7.57 -18.03
C THR A 17 11.47 8.44 -16.92
N ALA A 18 10.14 8.49 -16.80
CA ALA A 18 9.47 9.17 -15.71
C ALA A 18 9.90 8.62 -14.35
N TRP A 19 9.97 7.28 -14.23
CA TRP A 19 10.47 6.64 -13.02
C TRP A 19 11.92 7.00 -12.70
N LYS A 20 12.79 7.01 -13.72
CA LYS A 20 14.19 7.40 -13.56
C LYS A 20 14.31 8.83 -13.06
N ASN A 21 13.48 9.74 -13.57
CA ASN A 21 13.47 11.15 -13.16
C ASN A 21 12.95 11.34 -11.73
N VAL A 22 11.85 10.67 -11.37
CA VAL A 22 11.30 10.73 -10.00
C VAL A 22 12.31 10.22 -8.99
N ARG A 23 12.95 9.07 -9.24
CA ARG A 23 14.01 8.53 -8.36
C ARG A 23 15.19 9.48 -8.22
N LYS A 24 15.67 10.06 -9.33
CA LYS A 24 16.79 11.01 -9.32
C LYS A 24 16.45 12.24 -8.48
N ASN A 25 15.23 12.76 -8.59
CA ASN A 25 14.80 13.93 -7.83
C ASN A 25 14.57 13.62 -6.35
N ALA A 26 14.07 12.44 -6.02
CA ALA A 26 13.84 12.01 -4.65
C ALA A 26 15.10 11.47 -3.95
N GLY A 27 16.22 11.29 -4.67
CA GLY A 27 17.47 10.77 -4.10
C GLY A 27 17.41 9.29 -3.69
N VAL A 28 16.42 8.53 -4.19
CA VAL A 28 16.17 7.15 -3.77
C VAL A 28 16.60 6.14 -4.84
N THR A 29 17.18 5.03 -4.39
CA THR A 29 17.53 3.88 -5.23
C THR A 29 16.51 2.76 -5.04
N GLY A 30 15.80 2.38 -6.10
CA GLY A 30 14.82 1.30 -6.06
C GLY A 30 14.28 0.94 -7.45
N ARG A 31 13.78 -0.28 -7.60
CA ARG A 31 13.07 -0.76 -8.80
C ARG A 31 11.59 -0.37 -8.71
N TRP A 32 10.92 -0.35 -9.85
CA TRP A 32 9.49 -0.04 -9.93
C TRP A 32 8.64 -0.97 -9.05
N HIS A 33 9.03 -2.25 -8.98
CA HIS A 33 8.34 -3.26 -8.20
C HIS A 33 8.53 -3.10 -6.69
N ASP A 34 9.56 -2.39 -6.23
CA ASP A 34 9.78 -2.17 -4.79
C ASP A 34 8.67 -1.28 -4.19
N HIS A 35 8.05 -0.40 -4.99
CA HIS A 35 6.88 0.39 -4.56
C HIS A 35 5.64 -0.47 -4.30
N ARG A 36 5.52 -1.63 -4.96
CA ARG A 36 4.42 -2.55 -4.66
C ARG A 36 4.52 -3.07 -3.22
N HIS A 37 5.73 -3.35 -2.75
CA HIS A 37 5.96 -3.80 -1.37
C HIS A 37 5.59 -2.73 -0.35
N THR A 38 5.90 -1.45 -0.61
CA THR A 38 5.51 -0.33 0.24
C THR A 38 3.99 -0.17 0.28
N ILE A 39 3.32 -0.20 -0.87
CA ILE A 39 1.86 -0.08 -0.95
C ILE A 39 1.16 -1.24 -0.23
N ILE A 40 1.66 -2.48 -0.39
CA ILE A 40 1.10 -3.64 0.33
C ILE A 40 1.23 -3.47 1.84
N ALA A 41 2.40 -3.04 2.33
CA ALA A 41 2.64 -2.82 3.75
C ALA A 41 1.70 -1.73 4.31
N GLU A 42 1.60 -0.59 3.63
CA GLU A 42 0.75 0.53 4.06
C GLU A 42 -0.74 0.15 4.06
N LEU A 43 -1.22 -0.55 3.02
CA LEU A 43 -2.60 -1.05 3.00
C LEU A 43 -2.86 -2.08 4.10
N ALA A 44 -1.89 -2.95 4.40
CA ALA A 44 -2.00 -3.93 5.47
C ALA A 44 -1.99 -3.27 6.87
N GLU A 45 -1.18 -2.22 7.08
CA GLU A 45 -1.17 -1.40 8.31
C GLU A 45 -2.52 -0.71 8.53
N ASN A 46 -3.12 -0.19 7.46
CA ASN A 46 -4.44 0.43 7.51
C ASN A 46 -5.60 -0.58 7.62
N GLY A 47 -5.28 -1.89 7.70
CA GLY A 47 -6.28 -2.93 7.94
C GLY A 47 -7.07 -3.36 6.70
N ALA A 48 -6.62 -3.04 5.49
CA ALA A 48 -7.28 -3.48 4.26
C ALA A 48 -7.30 -5.02 4.16
N GLY A 49 -8.39 -5.55 3.59
CA GLY A 49 -8.57 -6.98 3.36
C GLY A 49 -7.61 -7.52 2.30
N GLU A 50 -7.24 -8.81 2.39
CA GLU A 50 -6.31 -9.45 1.45
C GLU A 50 -6.80 -9.40 -0.01
N GLU A 51 -8.10 -9.50 -0.22
CA GLU A 51 -8.73 -9.43 -1.54
C GLU A 51 -8.60 -8.01 -2.12
N THR A 52 -8.93 -6.99 -1.34
CA THR A 52 -8.77 -5.57 -1.70
C THR A 52 -7.33 -5.23 -2.05
N ILE A 53 -6.36 -5.69 -1.25
CA ILE A 53 -4.93 -5.47 -1.53
C ILE A 53 -4.54 -6.16 -2.85
N ARG A 54 -5.06 -7.36 -3.12
CA ARG A 54 -4.79 -8.10 -4.37
C ARG A 54 -5.39 -7.40 -5.58
N GLU A 55 -6.59 -6.84 -5.47
CA GLU A 55 -7.22 -6.07 -6.55
C GLU A 55 -6.43 -4.79 -6.86
N ILE A 56 -5.96 -4.08 -5.83
CA ILE A 56 -5.21 -2.82 -6.00
C ILE A 56 -3.82 -3.07 -6.60
N VAL A 57 -3.11 -4.09 -6.13
CA VAL A 57 -1.72 -4.36 -6.55
C VAL A 57 -1.67 -5.30 -7.76
N GLY A 58 -2.77 -5.98 -8.10
CA GLY A 58 -2.89 -6.92 -9.21
C GLY A 58 -2.35 -8.31 -8.89
N HIS A 59 -1.70 -8.97 -9.87
CA HIS A 59 -1.11 -10.32 -9.74
C HIS A 59 -0.04 -10.40 -8.62
N VAL A 60 -0.47 -10.49 -7.38
CA VAL A 60 0.35 -10.75 -6.21
C VAL A 60 -0.09 -12.10 -5.66
N SER A 61 0.86 -13.03 -5.57
CA SER A 61 0.60 -14.36 -5.04
C SER A 61 0.17 -14.30 -3.58
N LYS A 62 -0.63 -15.28 -3.15
CA LYS A 62 -1.02 -15.42 -1.75
C LYS A 62 0.19 -15.58 -0.82
N GLU A 63 1.30 -16.16 -1.29
CA GLU A 63 2.53 -16.28 -0.50
C GLU A 63 3.12 -14.90 -0.16
N VAL A 64 3.16 -13.97 -1.12
CA VAL A 64 3.68 -12.62 -0.90
C VAL A 64 2.83 -11.86 0.12
N LEU A 65 1.50 -12.00 0.07
CA LEU A 65 0.61 -11.41 1.07
C LEU A 65 0.80 -12.04 2.46
N ARG A 66 1.22 -13.31 2.52
CA ARG A 66 1.47 -14.03 3.78
C ARG A 66 2.58 -13.36 4.58
N ASP A 67 3.60 -12.86 3.90
CA ASP A 67 4.71 -12.15 4.53
C ASP A 67 4.25 -10.83 5.19
N TYR A 68 3.13 -10.23 4.78
CA TYR A 68 2.58 -9.00 5.38
C TYR A 68 1.54 -9.24 6.49
N LEU A 69 1.26 -10.50 6.83
CA LEU A 69 0.28 -10.84 7.87
C LEU A 69 0.66 -10.33 9.26
N HIS A 70 1.95 -10.25 9.58
CA HIS A 70 2.44 -9.79 10.88
C HIS A 70 2.08 -8.31 11.14
N VAL A 71 2.21 -7.47 10.11
CA VAL A 71 1.79 -6.07 10.13
C VAL A 71 0.29 -5.95 10.45
N ARG A 72 -0.52 -6.81 9.84
CA ARG A 72 -1.96 -6.88 10.09
C ARG A 72 -2.31 -7.33 11.51
N MET A 73 -1.53 -8.23 12.10
CA MET A 73 -1.78 -8.67 13.49
C MET A 73 -1.61 -7.53 14.48
N LYS A 74 -0.63 -6.65 14.25
CA LYS A 74 -0.47 -5.41 15.02
C LYS A 74 -1.68 -4.50 14.84
N ALA A 75 -2.07 -4.21 13.60
CA ALA A 75 -3.24 -3.37 13.31
C ALA A 75 -4.54 -3.90 13.93
N LYS A 76 -4.77 -5.23 13.89
CA LYS A 76 -5.92 -5.87 14.54
C LYS A 76 -5.90 -5.74 16.06
N ARG A 77 -4.72 -5.87 16.68
CA ARG A 77 -4.55 -5.70 18.13
C ARG A 77 -4.85 -4.27 18.56
N ASP A 78 -4.31 -3.30 17.84
CA ASP A 78 -4.53 -1.88 18.10
C ASP A 78 -6.03 -1.51 17.95
N ALA A 79 -6.71 -2.08 16.96
CA ALA A 79 -8.16 -1.90 16.78
C ALA A 79 -8.97 -2.50 17.95
N LEU A 80 -8.61 -3.70 18.41
CA LEU A 80 -9.22 -4.35 19.59
C LEU A 80 -9.01 -3.54 20.86
N GLU A 81 -7.80 -3.04 21.11
CA GLU A 81 -7.47 -2.21 22.27
C GLU A 81 -8.28 -0.91 22.29
N LYS A 82 -8.49 -0.26 21.13
CA LYS A 82 -9.37 0.91 21.01
C LYS A 82 -10.83 0.61 21.38
N ILE A 83 -11.35 -0.57 21.02
CA ILE A 83 -12.71 -0.99 21.36
C ILE A 83 -12.85 -1.28 22.85
N VAL A 84 -11.87 -1.97 23.44
CA VAL A 84 -11.84 -2.27 24.88
C VAL A 84 -11.78 -1.00 25.71
N THR A 85 -10.94 -0.04 25.31
CA THR A 85 -10.80 1.25 25.99
C THR A 85 -12.13 2.03 25.98
N LYS A 86 -12.76 2.18 24.80
CA LYS A 86 -14.09 2.81 24.69
C LYS A 86 -15.16 2.13 25.53
N SER A 87 -15.17 0.80 25.56
CA SER A 87 -16.12 0.03 26.38
C SER A 87 -15.94 0.28 27.88
N SER A 88 -14.70 0.47 28.34
CA SER A 88 -14.39 0.76 29.74
C SER A 88 -14.81 2.18 30.16
N GLU A 89 -14.73 3.16 29.27
CA GLU A 89 -15.17 4.54 29.51
C GLU A 89 -16.70 4.65 29.53
N GLN A 90 -17.40 3.94 28.63
CA GLN A 90 -18.86 3.88 28.59
C GLN A 90 -19.46 3.28 29.88
N LYS A 91 -18.76 2.33 30.52
CA LYS A 91 -19.24 1.64 31.73
C LYS A 91 -18.99 2.44 33.03
N ARG A 92 -18.26 3.55 32.94
CA ARG A 92 -17.88 4.41 34.08
C ARG A 92 -18.70 5.71 34.15
N SER A 93 -19.56 5.95 33.16
CA SER A 93 -20.60 6.99 33.13
C SER A 93 -21.97 6.41 33.49
#